data_AF-A0A3M5VID0-F1
#
_entry.id   AF-A0A3M5VID0-F1
#
_cell.length_a   1.000
_cell.length_b   1.000
_cell.length_c   1.000
_cell.angle_alpha   90.00
_cell.angle_beta   90.00
_cell.angle_gamma   90.00
#
_symmetry.space_group_name_H-M   'P 1'
#
loop_
_entity.id
_entity.type
_entity.pdbx_description
1 polymer ?
#
loop_
_entity_poly.entity_id
_entity_poly.type
_entity_poly.pdbx_seq_one_letter_code
_entity_poly.pdbx_strand_id
1 'polypeptide(L)'
;HKGNAGVLVAENAAPELTDAFLAAAPSIADAYEARDFARAMREIMGLADRANAWIADKAPWSLNKQEGKEAEVQAICATGVNLFRQLVIFLKPVLPLLAADAEAFLNVAPLSWNDHTTLLGNHQLNAFKPLMTRIDPVKVQAMTDASKEDLVASQTDTGQSAPAGNGELVKDPISPEIDFDAFAAVDLRVALIIKAEAVEGADKLLRLTLDIGDEQRNVFSGIKSAYPDPSKLDGRLTMMIA
;
A
#
# COMPACT_ATOMS: atom_id res chain seq x y z
N HIS A 1 -8.56 34.92 10.92
CA HIS A 1 -7.19 35.39 10.62
C HIS A 1 -6.78 36.40 11.68
N LYS A 2 -5.72 36.14 12.43
CA LYS A 2 -5.07 37.11 13.34
C LYS A 2 -3.68 37.38 12.74
N GLY A 3 -3.26 38.65 12.61
CA GLY A 3 -2.00 39.04 11.96
C GLY A 3 -2.14 39.47 10.49
N ASN A 4 -1.24 39.04 9.61
CA ASN A 4 -1.04 39.51 8.23
C ASN A 4 -2.11 39.07 7.20
N ALA A 5 -3.38 38.94 7.59
CA ALA A 5 -4.47 38.49 6.71
C ALA A 5 -4.25 37.14 5.98
N GLY A 6 -3.32 36.30 6.45
CA GLY A 6 -2.98 35.02 5.83
C GLY A 6 -1.92 35.09 4.72
N VAL A 7 -1.26 36.24 4.54
CA VAL A 7 -0.15 36.39 3.57
C VAL A 7 1.17 36.00 4.21
N LEU A 8 1.90 35.08 3.57
CA LEU A 8 3.26 34.69 3.92
C LEU A 8 4.26 35.77 3.50
N VAL A 9 5.21 36.08 4.37
CA VAL A 9 6.37 36.91 4.04
C VAL A 9 7.43 36.06 3.32
N ALA A 10 8.28 36.69 2.51
CA ALA A 10 9.37 36.02 1.80
C ALA A 10 10.61 35.75 2.68
N GLU A 11 10.65 36.32 3.88
CA GLU A 11 11.79 36.19 4.78
C GLU A 11 11.91 34.77 5.36
N ASN A 12 13.13 34.23 5.30
CA ASN A 12 13.46 32.95 5.91
C ASN A 12 14.21 33.18 7.22
N ALA A 13 13.54 32.95 8.35
CA ALA A 13 14.09 33.14 9.68
C ALA A 13 15.01 31.99 10.15
N ALA A 14 15.14 30.91 9.36
CA ALA A 14 15.98 29.76 9.66
C ALA A 14 16.60 29.16 8.38
N PRO A 15 17.53 29.88 7.72
CA PRO A 15 18.17 29.40 6.49
C PRO A 15 18.89 28.07 6.70
N GLU A 16 19.67 27.91 7.77
CA GLU A 16 20.39 26.67 8.06
C GLU A 16 19.45 25.46 8.25
N LEU A 17 18.30 25.66 8.90
CA LEU A 17 17.30 24.61 9.07
C LEU A 17 16.64 24.24 7.75
N THR A 18 16.36 25.26 6.92
CA THR A 18 15.79 25.07 5.59
C THR A 18 16.75 24.30 4.69
N ASP A 19 18.03 24.67 4.69
CA ASP A 19 19.07 23.98 3.93
C ASP A 19 19.21 22.52 4.36
N ALA A 20 19.06 22.25 5.66
CA ALA A 20 19.09 20.88 6.15
C ALA A 20 17.88 20.03 5.70
N PHE A 21 16.72 20.63 5.46
CA PHE A 21 15.58 19.94 4.86
C PHE A 21 15.82 19.66 3.38
N LEU A 22 16.38 20.62 2.64
CA LEU A 22 16.78 20.45 1.24
C LEU A 22 17.82 19.34 1.10
N ALA A 23 18.84 19.33 1.96
CA ALA A 23 19.90 18.33 1.94
C ALA A 23 19.43 16.91 2.30
N ALA A 24 18.29 16.78 3.00
CA ALA A 24 17.73 15.47 3.35
C ALA A 24 16.95 14.84 2.17
N ALA A 25 16.48 15.63 1.20
CA ALA A 25 15.64 15.13 0.12
C ALA A 25 16.26 13.96 -0.68
N PRO A 26 17.56 13.98 -1.07
CA PRO A 26 18.16 12.84 -1.78
C PRO A 26 18.12 11.54 -0.97
N SER A 27 18.46 11.59 0.32
CA SER A 27 18.47 10.41 1.21
C SER A 27 17.08 9.80 1.38
N ILE A 28 16.05 10.65 1.49
CA ILE A 28 14.65 10.22 1.58
C ILE A 28 14.17 9.63 0.24
N ALA A 29 14.56 10.23 -0.90
CA ALA A 29 14.25 9.69 -2.22
C ALA A 29 14.87 8.29 -2.40
N ASP A 30 16.16 8.14 -2.08
CA ASP A 30 16.87 6.85 -2.12
C ASP A 30 16.18 5.80 -1.23
N ALA A 31 15.63 6.22 -0.08
CA ALA A 31 14.90 5.32 0.82
C ALA A 31 13.59 4.82 0.18
N TYR A 32 12.83 5.72 -0.46
CA TYR A 32 11.63 5.34 -1.21
C TYR A 32 11.97 4.43 -2.40
N GLU A 33 13.00 4.74 -3.18
CA GLU A 33 13.44 3.94 -4.33
C GLU A 33 13.90 2.54 -3.92
N ALA A 34 14.63 2.43 -2.80
CA ALA A 34 15.07 1.17 -2.23
C ALA A 34 13.94 0.39 -1.53
N ARG A 35 12.70 0.92 -1.47
CA ARG A 35 11.55 0.37 -0.73
C ARG A 35 11.77 0.28 0.78
N ASP A 36 12.69 1.08 1.32
CA ASP A 36 12.94 1.22 2.76
C ASP A 36 12.07 2.36 3.33
N PHE A 37 10.76 2.14 3.35
CA PHE A 37 9.79 3.14 3.84
C PHE A 37 9.98 3.46 5.32
N ALA A 38 10.47 2.51 6.12
CA ALA A 38 10.73 2.73 7.54
C ALA A 38 11.87 3.73 7.76
N ARG A 39 12.92 3.69 6.93
CA ARG A 39 13.98 4.70 6.94
C ARG A 39 13.45 6.07 6.49
N ALA A 40 12.73 6.13 5.37
CA ALA A 40 12.13 7.37 4.88
C ALA A 40 11.29 8.05 5.97
N MET A 41 10.41 7.29 6.64
CA MET A 41 9.56 7.81 7.71
C MET A 41 10.36 8.30 8.92
N ARG A 42 11.42 7.60 9.33
CA ARG A 42 12.28 8.05 10.44
C ARG A 42 13.00 9.35 10.12
N GLU A 43 13.52 9.50 8.92
CA GLU A 43 14.19 10.74 8.48
C GLU A 43 13.21 11.91 8.45
N ILE A 44 12.02 11.71 7.87
CA ILE A 44 10.96 12.73 7.82
C ILE A 44 10.52 13.15 9.23
N MET A 45 10.32 12.19 10.14
CA MET A 45 9.95 12.50 11.53
C MET A 45 11.07 13.25 12.27
N GLY A 46 12.33 12.88 12.03
CA GLY A 46 13.48 13.62 12.56
C GLY A 46 13.52 15.08 12.08
N LEU A 47 13.16 15.35 10.82
CA LEU A 47 13.00 16.71 10.32
C LEU A 47 11.84 17.44 11.01
N ALA A 48 10.70 16.77 11.19
CA ALA A 48 9.54 17.34 11.89
C ALA A 48 9.86 17.72 13.35
N ASP A 49 10.60 16.86 14.06
CA ASP A 49 11.06 17.14 15.42
C ASP A 49 11.98 18.38 15.47
N ARG A 50 12.89 18.51 14.51
CA ARG A 50 13.76 19.68 14.39
C ARG A 50 12.98 20.97 14.11
N ALA A 51 11.99 20.92 13.22
CA ALA A 51 11.11 22.06 12.96
C ALA A 51 10.33 22.47 14.21
N ASN A 52 9.74 21.51 14.93
CA ASN A 52 9.01 21.78 16.17
C ASN A 52 9.92 22.34 17.26
N ALA A 53 11.13 21.79 17.43
CA ALA A 53 12.12 22.29 18.38
C ALA A 53 12.50 23.75 18.07
N TRP A 54 12.73 24.07 16.80
CA TRP A 54 13.03 25.44 16.37
C TRP A 54 11.85 26.39 16.60
N ILE A 55 10.62 26.00 16.25
CA ILE A 55 9.41 26.82 16.54
C ILE A 55 9.27 27.05 18.04
N ALA A 56 9.55 26.02 18.85
CA ALA A 56 9.47 26.12 20.30
C ALA A 56 10.52 27.07 20.89
N ASP A 57 11.76 27.00 20.41
CA ASP A 57 12.85 27.92 20.79
C ASP A 57 12.49 29.37 20.44
N LYS A 58 11.95 29.61 19.25
CA LYS A 58 11.50 30.94 18.83
C LYS A 58 10.26 31.45 19.56
N ALA A 59 9.46 30.56 20.13
CA ALA A 59 8.26 30.87 20.92
C ALA A 59 7.39 32.01 20.33
N PRO A 60 6.87 31.88 19.09
CA PRO A 60 6.14 32.96 18.42
C PRO A 60 4.90 33.43 19.19
N TRP A 61 4.28 32.56 20.01
CA TRP A 61 3.17 32.91 20.90
C TRP A 61 3.55 33.88 22.02
N SER A 62 4.82 33.90 22.42
CA SER A 62 5.37 34.84 23.40
C SER A 62 5.78 36.13 22.71
N LEU A 63 6.46 36.05 21.57
CA LEU A 63 6.88 37.21 20.77
C LEU A 63 5.69 38.05 20.29
N ASN A 64 4.56 37.41 19.93
CA ASN A 64 3.34 38.10 19.49
C ASN A 64 2.66 38.96 20.58
N LYS A 65 3.15 38.91 21.83
CA LYS A 65 2.67 39.76 22.92
C LYS A 65 3.54 41.00 23.13
N GLN A 66 4.67 41.08 22.43
CA GLN A 66 5.62 42.19 22.49
C GLN A 66 5.35 43.15 21.34
N GLU A 67 5.20 44.44 21.63
CA GLU A 67 4.98 45.48 20.62
C GLU A 67 6.24 45.68 19.75
N GLY A 68 6.06 45.79 18.43
CA GLY A 68 7.17 45.97 17.48
C GLY A 68 7.85 44.66 17.03
N LYS A 69 7.37 43.50 17.48
CA LYS A 69 7.88 42.16 17.10
C LYS A 69 7.03 41.46 16.04
N GLU A 70 6.05 42.16 15.46
CA GLU A 70 5.08 41.58 14.53
C GLU A 70 5.75 41.01 13.26
N ALA A 71 6.76 41.69 12.72
CA ALA A 71 7.50 41.24 11.54
C ALA A 71 8.28 39.94 11.84
N GLU A 72 8.93 39.87 12.99
CA GLU A 72 9.69 38.68 13.42
C GLU A 72 8.76 37.47 13.60
N VAL A 73 7.59 37.67 14.25
CA VAL A 73 6.57 36.63 14.39
C VAL A 73 6.09 36.14 13.02
N GLN A 74 5.89 37.04 12.06
CA GLN A 74 5.48 36.67 10.70
C GLN A 74 6.57 35.87 9.99
N ALA A 75 7.83 36.27 10.07
CA ALA A 75 8.95 35.53 9.47
C ALA A 75 9.10 34.12 10.07
N ILE A 76 8.95 34.00 11.39
CA ILE A 76 8.98 32.70 12.09
C ILE A 76 7.84 31.80 11.61
N CYS A 77 6.61 32.33 11.60
CA CYS A 77 5.45 31.58 11.14
C CYS A 77 5.58 31.18 9.67
N ALA A 78 6.07 32.08 8.81
CA ALA A 78 6.24 31.81 7.39
C ALA A 78 7.28 30.71 7.12
N THR A 79 8.38 30.73 7.87
CA THR A 79 9.38 29.66 7.84
C THR A 79 8.76 28.34 8.31
N GLY A 80 8.01 28.34 9.41
CA GLY A 80 7.31 27.14 9.90
C GLY A 80 6.34 26.54 8.88
N VAL A 81 5.57 27.37 8.17
CA VAL A 81 4.67 26.93 7.09
C VAL A 81 5.45 26.34 5.91
N ASN A 82 6.60 26.91 5.56
CA ASN A 82 7.46 26.38 4.50
C ASN A 82 8.10 25.03 4.88
N LEU A 83 8.54 24.87 6.13
CA LEU A 83 9.02 23.58 6.63
C LEU A 83 7.91 22.53 6.62
N PHE A 84 6.69 22.90 7.05
CA PHE A 84 5.51 22.04 6.94
C PHE A 84 5.24 21.63 5.49
N ARG A 85 5.30 22.56 4.54
CA ARG A 85 5.14 22.26 3.10
C ARG A 85 6.15 21.22 2.63
N GLN A 86 7.43 21.34 3.00
CA GLN A 86 8.44 20.35 2.62
C GLN A 86 8.17 18.97 3.23
N LEU A 87 7.75 18.89 4.50
CA LEU A 87 7.34 17.62 5.12
C LEU A 87 6.16 16.98 4.38
N VAL A 88 5.17 17.78 3.99
CA VAL A 88 4.01 17.29 3.22
C VAL A 88 4.45 16.71 1.87
N ILE A 89 5.40 17.35 1.17
CA ILE A 89 5.96 16.81 -0.09
C ILE A 89 6.58 15.43 0.14
N PHE A 90 7.39 15.28 1.19
CA PHE A 90 8.04 14.00 1.50
C PHE A 90 7.04 12.93 1.97
N LEU A 91 5.95 13.32 2.62
CA LEU A 91 4.90 12.42 3.10
C LEU A 91 3.84 12.11 2.04
N LYS A 92 3.77 12.85 0.94
CA LYS A 92 2.73 12.69 -0.08
C LYS A 92 2.56 11.26 -0.62
N PRO A 93 3.64 10.46 -0.84
CA PRO A 93 3.50 9.06 -1.25
C PRO A 93 2.79 8.18 -0.23
N VAL A 94 2.82 8.55 1.06
CA VAL A 94 2.25 7.78 2.18
C VAL A 94 0.89 8.36 2.62
N LEU A 95 0.74 9.68 2.59
CA LEU A 95 -0.43 10.41 3.09
C LEU A 95 -1.04 11.32 1.99
N PRO A 96 -1.57 10.76 0.89
CA PRO A 96 -2.02 11.55 -0.26
C PRO A 96 -3.23 12.45 0.06
N LEU A 97 -4.14 12.02 0.92
CA LEU A 97 -5.30 12.82 1.33
C LEU A 97 -4.87 14.03 2.19
N LEU A 98 -3.97 13.80 3.14
CA LEU A 98 -3.38 14.88 3.94
C LEU A 98 -2.66 15.88 3.04
N ALA A 99 -1.92 15.40 2.05
CA ALA A 99 -1.23 16.25 1.09
C ALA A 99 -2.21 17.10 0.27
N ALA A 100 -3.33 16.54 -0.19
CA ALA A 100 -4.36 17.29 -0.90
C ALA A 100 -5.01 18.38 -0.02
N ASP A 101 -5.32 18.07 1.24
CA ASP A 101 -5.86 19.05 2.20
C ASP A 101 -4.83 20.15 2.52
N ALA A 102 -3.55 19.78 2.63
CA ALA A 102 -2.45 20.72 2.82
C ALA A 102 -2.24 21.61 1.58
N GLU A 103 -2.33 21.08 0.36
CA GLU A 103 -2.29 21.83 -0.90
C GLU A 103 -3.41 22.87 -0.97
N ALA A 104 -4.63 22.48 -0.57
CA ALA A 104 -5.77 23.38 -0.48
C ALA A 104 -5.55 24.48 0.57
N PHE A 105 -5.01 24.16 1.75
CA PHE A 105 -4.67 25.16 2.76
C PHE A 105 -3.58 26.13 2.27
N LEU A 106 -2.51 25.57 1.70
CA LEU A 106 -1.37 26.33 1.18
C LEU A 106 -1.74 27.13 -0.07
N ASN A 107 -2.90 26.89 -0.68
CA ASN A 107 -3.37 27.57 -1.89
C ASN A 107 -2.37 27.42 -3.05
N VAL A 108 -1.94 26.19 -3.31
CA VAL A 108 -0.98 25.85 -4.36
C VAL A 108 -1.55 24.77 -5.28
N ALA A 109 -0.97 24.64 -6.47
CA ALA A 109 -1.21 23.48 -7.32
C ALA A 109 -0.71 22.19 -6.65
N PRO A 110 -1.13 21.00 -7.12
CA PRO A 110 -0.67 19.74 -6.57
C PRO A 110 0.85 19.65 -6.51
N LEU A 111 1.39 19.42 -5.32
CA LEU A 111 2.81 19.42 -5.05
C LEU A 111 3.49 18.20 -5.68
N SER A 112 4.62 18.43 -6.33
CA SER A 112 5.53 17.43 -6.84
C SER A 112 6.78 17.35 -5.98
N TRP A 113 7.61 16.34 -6.20
CA TRP A 113 8.86 16.20 -5.45
C TRP A 113 9.75 17.43 -5.59
N ASN A 114 9.93 17.95 -6.81
CA ASN A 114 10.82 19.07 -7.10
C ASN A 114 10.40 20.39 -6.43
N ASP A 115 9.15 20.49 -5.99
CA ASP A 115 8.65 21.69 -5.33
C ASP A 115 9.29 21.93 -3.95
N HIS A 116 9.99 20.94 -3.38
CA HIS A 116 10.68 21.09 -2.09
C HIS A 116 11.79 22.15 -2.13
N THR A 117 12.36 22.43 -3.31
CA THR A 117 13.47 23.39 -3.47
C THR A 117 13.03 24.85 -3.45
N THR A 118 11.73 25.13 -3.51
CA THR A 118 11.18 26.48 -3.55
C THR A 118 10.44 26.80 -2.25
N LEU A 119 10.59 28.03 -1.78
CA LEU A 119 9.85 28.55 -0.63
C LEU A 119 8.72 29.46 -1.12
N LEU A 120 7.58 29.40 -0.43
CA LEU A 120 6.49 30.34 -0.61
C LEU A 120 6.83 31.65 0.10
N GLY A 121 6.88 32.74 -0.68
CA GLY A 121 7.05 34.10 -0.19
C GLY A 121 6.07 35.03 -0.88
N ASN A 122 5.54 36.02 -0.15
CA ASN A 122 4.48 36.92 -0.63
C ASN A 122 3.25 36.17 -1.17
N HIS A 123 2.87 35.08 -0.48
CA HIS A 123 1.87 34.11 -0.93
C HIS A 123 0.65 34.08 -0.02
N GLN A 124 -0.56 34.04 -0.59
CA GLN A 124 -1.81 34.03 0.18
C GLN A 124 -2.21 32.60 0.54
N LEU A 125 -2.31 32.33 1.85
CA LEU A 125 -2.87 31.08 2.38
C LEU A 125 -4.40 31.15 2.47
N ASN A 126 -5.03 29.97 2.38
CA ASN A 126 -6.45 29.82 2.68
C ASN A 126 -6.66 29.69 4.21
N ALA A 127 -7.92 29.78 4.64
CA ALA A 127 -8.27 29.58 6.05
C ALA A 127 -7.94 28.15 6.49
N PHE A 128 -7.19 28.02 7.60
CA PHE A 128 -6.80 26.72 8.12
C PHE A 128 -8.03 25.90 8.55
N LYS A 129 -8.03 24.63 8.13
CA LYS A 129 -8.95 23.60 8.61
C LYS A 129 -8.11 22.48 9.23
N PRO A 130 -8.55 21.84 10.32
CA PRO A 130 -7.83 20.70 10.90
C PRO A 130 -7.57 19.62 9.84
N LEU A 131 -6.29 19.31 9.59
CA LEU A 131 -5.87 18.40 8.53
C LEU A 131 -5.93 16.93 8.94
N MET A 132 -5.82 16.66 10.25
CA MET A 132 -5.95 15.32 10.79
C MET A 132 -6.59 15.40 12.17
N THR A 133 -7.53 14.50 12.45
CA THR A 133 -8.09 14.35 13.78
C THR A 133 -7.29 13.32 14.55
N ARG A 134 -7.13 13.54 15.85
CA ARG A 134 -6.55 12.52 16.72
C ARG A 134 -7.44 11.28 16.61
N ILE A 135 -6.81 10.14 16.34
CA ILE A 135 -7.51 8.87 16.36
C ILE A 135 -8.00 8.64 17.79
N ASP A 136 -9.32 8.47 17.92
CA ASP A 136 -9.96 8.15 19.19
C ASP A 136 -9.68 6.68 19.52
N PRO A 137 -9.02 6.37 20.66
CA PRO A 137 -8.77 4.99 21.06
C PRO A 137 -10.05 4.15 21.11
N VAL A 138 -11.20 4.75 21.44
CA VAL A 138 -12.50 4.07 21.48
C VAL A 138 -12.95 3.67 20.07
N LYS A 139 -12.69 4.51 19.06
CA LYS A 139 -13.00 4.18 17.66
C LYS A 139 -12.07 3.11 17.10
N VAL A 140 -10.80 3.10 17.49
CA VAL A 140 -9.88 2.00 17.13
C VAL A 140 -10.36 0.71 17.76
N GLN A 141 -10.69 0.74 19.06
CA GLN A 141 -11.19 -0.42 19.77
C GLN A 141 -12.49 -0.92 19.12
N ALA A 142 -13.44 -0.03 18.82
CA ALA A 142 -14.67 -0.37 18.11
C ALA A 142 -14.41 -0.88 16.68
N MET A 143 -13.43 -0.37 15.95
CA MET A 143 -13.08 -0.91 14.61
C MET A 143 -12.37 -2.27 14.71
N THR A 144 -11.50 -2.48 15.70
CA THR A 144 -10.85 -3.78 15.93
C THR A 144 -11.82 -4.79 16.46
N ASP A 145 -12.79 -4.38 17.29
CA ASP A 145 -13.83 -5.24 17.83
C ASP A 145 -14.89 -5.52 16.78
N ALA A 146 -15.27 -4.55 15.94
CA ALA A 146 -16.08 -4.79 14.75
C ALA A 146 -15.34 -5.67 13.73
N SER A 147 -14.01 -5.56 13.58
CA SER A 147 -13.24 -6.47 12.71
C SER A 147 -13.11 -7.86 13.33
N LYS A 148 -13.04 -7.98 14.67
CA LYS A 148 -13.12 -9.27 15.37
C LYS A 148 -14.52 -9.84 15.32
N GLU A 149 -15.56 -9.01 15.42
CA GLU A 149 -16.96 -9.40 15.27
C GLU A 149 -17.29 -9.72 13.83
N ASP A 150 -16.66 -9.11 12.83
CA ASP A 150 -16.74 -9.50 11.41
C ASP A 150 -15.89 -10.74 11.16
N LEU A 151 -14.78 -10.97 11.86
CA LEU A 151 -14.07 -12.26 11.85
C LEU A 151 -14.86 -13.35 12.57
N VAL A 152 -15.62 -13.00 13.61
CA VAL A 152 -16.50 -13.90 14.37
C VAL A 152 -17.84 -14.07 13.66
N ALA A 153 -18.34 -13.10 12.90
CA ALA A 153 -19.53 -13.15 12.04
C ALA A 153 -19.20 -13.75 10.67
N SER A 154 -17.96 -13.65 10.21
CA SER A 154 -17.40 -14.54 9.18
C SER A 154 -17.03 -15.92 9.74
N GLN A 155 -17.15 -16.14 11.06
CA GLN A 155 -17.11 -17.47 11.70
C GLN A 155 -18.50 -17.96 12.18
N THR A 156 -19.52 -17.09 12.21
CA THR A 156 -20.88 -17.40 12.70
C THR A 156 -21.97 -17.20 11.64
N ASP A 157 -21.67 -16.55 10.52
CA ASP A 157 -22.34 -16.70 9.22
C ASP A 157 -21.51 -17.57 8.25
N THR A 158 -20.46 -18.23 8.77
CA THR A 158 -20.12 -19.54 8.25
C THR A 158 -20.98 -20.59 8.94
N GLY A 159 -22.20 -20.73 8.43
CA GLY A 159 -22.70 -22.05 8.03
C GLY A 159 -21.80 -22.72 6.97
N GLN A 160 -20.49 -22.66 7.15
CA GLN A 160 -19.43 -23.32 6.39
C GLN A 160 -18.47 -23.81 7.48
N SER A 161 -18.73 -24.99 8.05
CA SER A 161 -17.94 -26.15 7.63
C SER A 161 -16.59 -25.70 7.06
N ALA A 162 -15.50 -25.85 7.83
CA ALA A 162 -14.13 -25.93 7.29
C ALA A 162 -14.25 -26.56 5.91
N PRO A 163 -13.80 -25.89 4.81
CA PRO A 163 -14.30 -26.13 3.45
C PRO A 163 -14.47 -27.62 3.37
N ALA A 164 -15.73 -28.07 3.38
CA ALA A 164 -15.97 -29.49 3.57
C ALA A 164 -15.28 -30.07 2.37
N GLY A 165 -14.08 -30.62 2.59
CA GLY A 165 -13.34 -31.27 1.54
C GLY A 165 -14.37 -32.19 0.93
N ASN A 166 -14.40 -32.29 -0.38
CA ASN A 166 -15.28 -33.19 -1.11
C ASN A 166 -15.16 -34.68 -0.69
N GLY A 167 -14.56 -34.98 0.46
CA GLY A 167 -14.25 -36.29 1.01
C GLY A 167 -12.98 -36.86 0.39
N GLU A 168 -12.39 -36.22 -0.62
CA GLU A 168 -11.32 -36.85 -1.40
C GLU A 168 -10.05 -37.03 -0.58
N LEU A 169 -9.69 -36.08 0.30
CA LEU A 169 -8.54 -36.25 1.22
C LEU A 169 -8.76 -37.32 2.31
N VAL A 170 -10.01 -37.76 2.51
CA VAL A 170 -10.34 -38.89 3.40
C VAL A 170 -10.30 -40.22 2.64
N LYS A 171 -10.67 -40.22 1.35
CA LYS A 171 -10.61 -41.40 0.48
C LYS A 171 -9.21 -41.68 -0.05
N ASP A 172 -8.43 -40.63 -0.30
CA ASP A 172 -7.06 -40.65 -0.80
C ASP A 172 -6.21 -39.63 0.00
N PRO A 173 -5.60 -40.08 1.12
CA PRO A 173 -4.78 -39.23 1.96
C PRO A 173 -3.59 -38.65 1.19
N ILE A 174 -3.16 -37.46 1.58
CA ILE A 174 -1.95 -36.83 1.02
C ILE A 174 -0.78 -37.82 1.19
N SER A 175 -0.14 -38.15 0.07
CA SER A 175 1.03 -39.02 0.06
C SER A 175 2.19 -38.37 0.84
N PRO A 176 3.08 -39.16 1.47
CA PRO A 176 4.26 -38.64 2.12
C PRO A 176 5.10 -37.76 1.18
N GLU A 177 5.82 -36.79 1.75
CA GLU A 177 6.75 -35.95 0.99
C GLU A 177 7.84 -36.81 0.32
N ILE A 178 8.19 -36.46 -0.92
CA ILE A 178 9.28 -37.08 -1.67
C ILE A 178 10.54 -36.21 -1.57
N ASP A 179 11.71 -36.81 -1.77
CA ASP A 179 12.95 -36.05 -1.85
C ASP A 179 13.05 -35.21 -3.14
N PHE A 180 14.01 -34.29 -3.15
CA PHE A 180 14.18 -33.35 -4.25
C PHE A 180 14.59 -34.05 -5.56
N ASP A 181 15.41 -35.10 -5.50
CA ASP A 181 15.90 -35.79 -6.69
C ASP A 181 14.77 -36.55 -7.38
N ALA A 182 13.86 -37.15 -6.61
CA ALA A 182 12.65 -37.78 -7.11
C ALA A 182 11.71 -36.77 -7.77
N PHE A 183 11.55 -35.57 -7.19
CA PHE A 183 10.76 -34.50 -7.81
C PHE A 183 11.39 -33.97 -9.10
N ALA A 184 12.71 -33.74 -9.12
CA ALA A 184 13.43 -33.23 -10.27
C ALA A 184 13.42 -34.19 -11.47
N ALA A 185 13.24 -35.49 -11.22
CA ALA A 185 13.12 -36.51 -12.27
C ALA A 185 11.74 -36.54 -12.96
N VAL A 186 10.70 -35.91 -12.41
CA VAL A 186 9.35 -35.89 -12.99
C VAL A 186 9.23 -34.76 -14.02
N ASP A 187 8.93 -35.09 -15.28
CA ASP A 187 8.59 -34.11 -16.31
C ASP A 187 7.08 -33.80 -16.26
N LEU A 188 6.72 -32.69 -15.60
CA LEU A 188 5.35 -32.18 -15.54
C LEU A 188 5.12 -31.13 -16.63
N ARG A 189 4.20 -31.40 -17.55
CA ARG A 189 3.83 -30.48 -18.63
C ARG A 189 2.36 -30.10 -18.57
N VAL A 190 2.07 -28.87 -18.99
CA VAL A 190 0.69 -28.41 -19.21
C VAL A 190 0.30 -28.73 -20.64
N ALA A 191 -0.79 -29.48 -20.81
CA ALA A 191 -1.28 -29.93 -22.09
C ALA A 191 -2.70 -29.39 -22.36
N LEU A 192 -3.01 -29.12 -23.63
CA LEU A 192 -4.36 -28.76 -24.07
C LEU A 192 -5.16 -30.03 -24.37
N ILE A 193 -6.34 -30.17 -23.79
CA ILE A 193 -7.26 -31.25 -24.12
C ILE A 193 -7.91 -30.93 -25.47
N ILE A 194 -7.50 -31.61 -26.53
CA ILE A 194 -8.09 -31.47 -27.87
C ILE A 194 -9.46 -32.16 -27.90
N LYS A 195 -9.54 -33.34 -27.27
CA LYS A 195 -10.74 -34.17 -27.28
C LYS A 195 -10.82 -35.04 -26.04
N ALA A 196 -11.99 -35.11 -25.43
CA ALA A 196 -12.32 -36.03 -24.36
C ALA A 196 -13.49 -36.94 -24.75
N GLU A 197 -13.31 -38.25 -24.58
CA GLU A 197 -14.30 -39.27 -24.95
C GLU A 197 -14.49 -40.28 -23.83
N ALA A 198 -15.70 -40.80 -23.67
CA ALA A 198 -15.94 -41.92 -22.78
C ALA A 198 -15.34 -43.19 -23.39
N VAL A 199 -14.69 -44.02 -22.55
CA VAL A 199 -14.24 -45.34 -22.97
C VAL A 199 -15.40 -46.32 -22.89
N GLU A 200 -15.71 -46.99 -24.00
CA GLU A 200 -16.75 -48.01 -24.06
C GLU A 200 -16.37 -49.19 -23.14
N GLY A 201 -17.31 -49.60 -22.27
CA GLY A 201 -17.08 -50.68 -21.29
C GLY A 201 -16.32 -50.29 -20.02
N ALA A 202 -15.91 -49.03 -19.85
CA ALA A 202 -15.26 -48.56 -18.61
C ALA A 202 -16.07 -47.45 -17.92
N ASP A 203 -16.55 -47.72 -16.71
CA ASP A 203 -17.43 -46.80 -15.97
C ASP A 203 -16.68 -45.59 -15.38
N LYS A 204 -15.35 -45.70 -15.22
CA LYS A 204 -14.51 -44.68 -14.57
C LYS A 204 -13.56 -43.94 -15.50
N LEU A 205 -13.36 -44.41 -16.73
CA LEU A 205 -12.30 -43.89 -17.60
C LEU A 205 -12.82 -42.97 -18.71
N LEU A 206 -12.12 -41.85 -18.90
CA LEU A 206 -12.17 -41.02 -20.10
C LEU A 206 -10.87 -41.19 -20.88
N ARG A 207 -10.97 -41.20 -22.22
CA ARG A 207 -9.83 -41.07 -23.13
C ARG A 207 -9.66 -39.60 -23.46
N LEU A 208 -8.50 -39.05 -23.15
CA LEU A 208 -8.14 -37.67 -23.45
C LEU A 208 -7.05 -37.67 -24.54
N THR A 209 -7.28 -36.94 -25.62
CA THR A 209 -6.24 -36.60 -26.60
C THR A 209 -5.69 -35.24 -26.24
N LEU A 210 -4.42 -35.21 -25.83
CA LEU A 210 -3.72 -34.05 -25.31
C LEU A 210 -2.73 -33.51 -26.35
N ASP A 211 -2.70 -32.20 -26.53
CA ASP A 211 -1.65 -31.48 -27.24
C ASP A 211 -0.60 -31.00 -26.23
N ILE A 212 0.67 -31.37 -26.45
CA ILE A 212 1.80 -30.86 -25.65
C ILE A 212 2.71 -29.93 -26.47
N GLY A 213 2.20 -29.37 -27.57
CA GLY A 213 2.86 -28.42 -28.45
C GLY A 213 3.37 -29.07 -29.73
N ASP A 214 4.38 -29.93 -29.59
CA ASP A 214 5.05 -30.56 -30.74
C ASP A 214 4.50 -31.96 -31.08
N GLU A 215 3.76 -32.58 -30.16
CA GLU A 215 3.15 -33.90 -30.35
C GLU A 215 1.81 -34.03 -29.61
N GLN A 216 1.01 -35.00 -30.04
CA GLN A 216 -0.24 -35.36 -29.36
C GLN A 216 -0.10 -36.70 -28.64
N ARG A 217 -0.61 -36.77 -27.41
CA ARG A 217 -0.63 -38.01 -26.61
C ARG A 217 -2.04 -38.40 -26.22
N ASN A 218 -2.31 -39.70 -26.22
CA ASN A 218 -3.57 -40.25 -25.72
C ASN A 218 -3.37 -40.77 -24.30
N VAL A 219 -4.16 -40.27 -23.36
CA VAL A 219 -4.07 -40.60 -21.94
C VAL A 219 -5.45 -41.04 -21.44
N PHE A 220 -5.48 -42.04 -20.57
CA PHE A 220 -6.70 -42.47 -19.90
C PHE A 220 -6.77 -41.88 -18.50
N SER A 221 -7.88 -41.22 -18.17
CA SER A 221 -8.07 -40.57 -16.88
C SER A 221 -9.30 -41.12 -16.15
N GLY A 222 -9.15 -41.41 -14.86
CA GLY A 222 -10.18 -41.98 -13.97
C GLY A 222 -11.28 -41.04 -13.53
N ILE A 223 -11.44 -39.89 -14.20
CA ILE A 223 -12.28 -38.77 -13.74
C ILE A 223 -13.70 -38.78 -14.31
N LYS A 224 -14.15 -39.86 -14.96
CA LYS A 224 -15.47 -39.94 -15.62
C LYS A 224 -16.64 -39.64 -14.67
N SER A 225 -16.53 -40.00 -13.39
CA SER A 225 -17.56 -39.70 -12.38
C SER A 225 -17.66 -38.21 -12.03
N ALA A 226 -16.54 -37.48 -12.10
CA ALA A 226 -16.51 -36.04 -11.87
C ALA A 226 -16.90 -35.25 -13.13
N TYR A 227 -16.68 -35.83 -14.32
CA TYR A 227 -17.03 -35.24 -15.61
C TYR A 227 -17.86 -36.23 -16.45
N PRO A 228 -19.17 -36.38 -16.14
CA PRO A 228 -20.06 -37.28 -16.89
C PRO A 228 -20.27 -36.88 -18.35
N ASP A 229 -20.07 -35.59 -18.66
CA ASP A 229 -20.07 -35.02 -20.00
C ASP A 229 -18.63 -34.66 -20.40
N PRO A 230 -17.93 -35.52 -21.17
CA PRO A 230 -16.54 -35.33 -21.53
C PRO A 230 -16.30 -34.09 -22.39
N SER A 231 -17.27 -33.69 -23.22
CA SER A 231 -17.14 -32.55 -24.14
C SER A 231 -16.81 -31.23 -23.44
N LYS A 232 -17.13 -31.12 -22.15
CA LYS A 232 -16.81 -29.95 -21.32
C LYS A 232 -15.32 -29.78 -21.03
N LEU A 233 -14.52 -30.82 -21.26
CA LEU A 233 -13.07 -30.81 -21.07
C LEU A 233 -12.32 -30.34 -22.31
N ASP A 234 -12.95 -30.35 -23.49
CA ASP A 234 -12.34 -29.89 -24.73
C ASP A 234 -11.94 -28.40 -24.62
N GLY A 235 -10.73 -28.08 -25.05
CA GLY A 235 -10.15 -26.74 -24.96
C GLY A 235 -9.64 -26.33 -23.57
N ARG A 236 -9.73 -27.21 -22.55
CA ARG A 236 -9.15 -26.94 -21.23
C ARG A 236 -7.69 -27.37 -21.16
N LEU A 237 -6.94 -26.74 -20.27
CA LEU A 237 -5.58 -27.13 -19.93
C LEU A 237 -5.60 -28.14 -18.78
N THR A 238 -4.73 -29.14 -18.85
CA THR A 238 -4.53 -30.14 -17.78
C THR A 238 -3.04 -30.40 -17.59
N MET A 239 -2.67 -30.87 -16.41
CA MET A 239 -1.29 -31.28 -16.12
C MET A 239 -1.11 -32.76 -16.51
N MET A 240 0.00 -33.07 -17.15
CA MET A 240 0.38 -34.40 -17.60
C MET A 240 1.82 -34.67 -17.20
N ILE A 241 2.10 -35.90 -16.75
CA ILE A 241 3.45 -36.40 -16.55
C ILE A 241 3.91 -37.00 -17.89
N ALA A 242 4.97 -36.45 -18.48
CA ALA A 242 5.41 -36.72 -19.86
C ALA A 242 6.33 -37.93 -20.02
#